data_AF-A0AA92NPB2-F1
#
_entry.id   AF-A0AA92NPB2-F1
#
_cell.length_a   1.000
_cell.length_b   1.000
_cell.length_c   1.000
_cell.angle_alpha   90.00
_cell.angle_beta   90.00
_cell.angle_gamma   90.00
#
_symmetry.space_group_name_H-M   'P 1'
#
loop_
_entity.id
_entity.type
_entity.pdbx_description
1 polymer ?
#
loop_
_entity_poly.entity_id
_entity_poly.type
_entity_poly.pdbx_seq_one_letter_code
_entity_poly.pdbx_strand_id
1 'polypeptide(L)'
;MKKQLLSISMLALLLSGAPVYASASTNAQVQGEADTVTLEQQKQEQQFTKYYSLTPGQLSPKEAIYLKKGQELRISAKGSFANYTVYNAQNKQIWSGTTGIIIKADSDGYRYVQFQAPYSYEDQNVIVATFTIQ
;
A
#
# COMPACT_ATOMS: atom_id res chain seq x y z
N MET A 1 -18.99 50.29 -15.27
CA MET A 1 -17.76 50.13 -16.09
C MET A 1 -17.84 48.78 -16.80
N LYS A 2 -17.73 48.76 -18.14
CA LYS A 2 -17.68 47.54 -18.98
C LYS A 2 -16.20 47.18 -19.28
N LYS A 3 -15.98 45.91 -19.68
CA LYS A 3 -14.76 45.25 -20.25
C LYS A 3 -14.03 44.37 -19.20
N GLN A 4 -13.61 43.13 -19.43
CA GLN A 4 -13.40 42.24 -20.60
C GLN A 4 -13.34 40.77 -20.07
N LEU A 5 -14.11 39.83 -20.62
CA LEU A 5 -13.74 38.75 -21.56
C LEU A 5 -12.69 37.70 -21.09
N LEU A 6 -13.23 36.51 -20.78
CA LEU A 6 -12.82 35.14 -21.18
C LEU A 6 -11.34 34.76 -21.32
N SER A 7 -10.93 33.70 -20.59
CA SER A 7 -10.15 32.60 -21.18
C SER A 7 -10.41 31.30 -20.42
N ILE A 8 -11.02 30.33 -21.10
CA ILE A 8 -11.12 28.93 -20.69
C ILE A 8 -9.97 28.21 -21.36
N SER A 9 -8.99 27.73 -20.60
CA SER A 9 -8.01 26.77 -21.12
C SER A 9 -8.39 25.37 -20.61
N MET A 10 -9.06 24.61 -21.47
CA MET A 10 -9.08 23.15 -21.39
C MET A 10 -7.69 22.63 -21.71
N LEU A 11 -7.04 21.94 -20.77
CA LEU A 11 -5.85 21.15 -21.05
C LEU A 11 -6.27 19.68 -21.08
N ALA A 12 -6.54 19.17 -22.28
CA ALA A 12 -6.68 17.75 -22.54
C ALA A 12 -5.32 17.22 -23.03
N LEU A 13 -4.67 16.36 -22.24
CA LEU A 13 -3.69 15.42 -22.74
C LEU A 13 -4.21 14.00 -22.51
N LEU A 14 -4.80 13.43 -23.55
CA LEU A 14 -4.86 11.99 -23.74
C LEU A 14 -3.65 11.61 -24.58
N LEU A 15 -2.84 10.65 -24.14
CA LEU A 15 -2.37 9.53 -24.96
C LEU A 15 -1.52 8.56 -24.11
N SER A 16 -2.17 7.43 -23.84
CA SER A 16 -1.67 6.06 -23.70
C SER A 16 -0.15 5.83 -23.79
N GLY A 17 0.40 5.22 -22.74
CA GLY A 17 1.66 4.49 -22.78
C GLY A 17 1.63 3.32 -21.80
N ALA A 18 0.98 2.22 -22.18
CA ALA A 18 1.19 0.94 -21.51
C ALA A 18 2.50 0.34 -22.04
N PRO A 19 3.40 -0.19 -21.19
CA PRO A 19 4.53 -0.96 -21.69
C PRO A 19 4.03 -2.31 -22.21
N VAL A 20 4.07 -2.48 -23.52
CA VAL A 20 4.03 -3.80 -24.17
C VAL A 20 5.40 -4.43 -23.94
N TYR A 21 5.48 -5.39 -23.01
CA TYR A 21 6.61 -6.31 -22.98
C TYR A 21 6.45 -7.27 -24.15
N ALA A 22 7.22 -7.01 -25.21
CA ALA A 22 7.42 -7.94 -26.29
C ALA A 22 8.24 -9.13 -25.78
N SER A 23 7.63 -10.31 -25.76
CA SER A 23 8.36 -11.58 -25.77
C SER A 23 7.95 -12.32 -27.02
N ALA A 24 8.82 -12.33 -28.02
CA ALA A 24 8.69 -13.21 -29.17
C ALA A 24 9.79 -14.27 -29.08
N SER A 25 9.40 -15.53 -29.00
CA SER A 25 10.03 -16.60 -29.78
C SER A 25 9.13 -17.83 -29.82
N THR A 26 8.89 -18.26 -31.05
CA THR A 26 7.97 -19.26 -31.61
C THR A 26 8.31 -20.71 -31.23
N ASN A 27 7.30 -21.57 -30.97
CA ASN A 27 6.94 -22.69 -31.85
C ASN A 27 5.95 -23.71 -31.22
N ALA A 28 5.12 -24.24 -32.13
CA ALA A 28 4.40 -25.51 -32.09
C ALA A 28 3.05 -25.60 -31.34
N GLN A 29 2.02 -25.68 -32.17
CA GLN A 29 0.64 -26.09 -31.95
C GLN A 29 0.57 -27.57 -31.53
N VAL A 30 -0.02 -27.89 -30.37
CA VAL A 30 -0.69 -29.18 -30.11
C VAL A 30 -1.94 -28.93 -29.28
N GLN A 31 -3.06 -29.41 -29.83
CA GLN A 31 -4.40 -29.42 -29.30
C GLN A 31 -4.52 -30.44 -28.16
N GLY A 32 -4.96 -30.01 -26.98
CA GLY A 32 -5.23 -30.89 -25.84
C GLY A 32 -5.89 -30.14 -24.69
N GLU A 33 -7.14 -30.50 -24.41
CA GLU A 33 -7.93 -30.31 -23.18
C GLU A 33 -8.08 -28.89 -22.59
N ALA A 34 -9.33 -28.56 -22.25
CA ALA A 34 -9.66 -27.40 -21.45
C ALA A 34 -9.08 -27.60 -20.05
N ASP A 35 -7.84 -27.17 -19.87
CA ASP A 35 -7.24 -26.98 -18.55
C ASP A 35 -8.12 -25.95 -17.84
N THR A 36 -8.96 -26.45 -16.93
CA THR A 36 -9.37 -25.72 -15.74
C THR A 36 -8.11 -25.17 -15.10
N VAL A 37 -7.73 -23.95 -15.52
CA VAL A 37 -6.79 -23.12 -14.81
C VAL A 37 -7.41 -22.90 -13.45
N THR A 38 -6.99 -23.74 -12.51
CA THR A 38 -7.31 -23.64 -11.10
C THR A 38 -7.08 -22.18 -10.73
N LEU A 39 -8.15 -21.54 -10.24
CA LEU A 39 -8.17 -20.20 -9.66
C LEU A 39 -7.34 -20.13 -8.36
N GLU A 40 -6.21 -20.82 -8.29
CA GLU A 40 -5.09 -20.46 -7.43
C GLU A 40 -4.46 -19.22 -8.08
N GLN A 41 -5.21 -18.12 -7.98
CA GLN A 41 -4.78 -16.78 -8.30
C GLN A 41 -3.46 -16.58 -7.59
N GLN A 42 -2.36 -16.68 -8.35
CA GLN A 42 -0.99 -16.54 -7.85
C GLN A 42 -0.97 -15.38 -6.87
N LYS A 43 -0.86 -15.68 -5.57
CA LYS A 43 -0.61 -14.67 -4.53
C LYS A 43 0.74 -14.07 -4.83
N GLN A 44 0.78 -13.06 -5.69
CA GLN A 44 2.00 -12.34 -5.97
C GLN A 44 2.30 -11.54 -4.71
N GLU A 45 3.30 -11.99 -3.97
CA GLU A 45 3.78 -11.30 -2.78
C GLU A 45 4.25 -9.90 -3.19
N GLN A 46 3.63 -8.87 -2.62
CA GLN A 46 4.04 -7.48 -2.81
C GLN A 46 4.71 -6.99 -1.53
N GLN A 47 5.94 -6.48 -1.65
CA GLN A 47 6.68 -5.93 -0.51
C GLN A 47 7.15 -4.51 -0.80
N PHE A 48 7.06 -3.63 0.19
CA PHE A 48 7.64 -2.29 0.13
C PHE A 48 8.08 -1.80 1.51
N THR A 49 9.00 -0.84 1.54
CA THR A 49 9.56 -0.26 2.76
C THR A 49 9.31 1.25 2.80
N LYS A 50 8.98 1.77 3.98
CA LYS A 50 8.82 3.20 4.28
C LYS A 50 9.74 3.61 5.43
N TYR A 51 10.16 4.87 5.38
CA TYR A 51 11.02 5.49 6.37
C TYR A 51 10.27 6.67 6.99
N TYR A 52 10.28 6.75 8.31
CA TYR A 52 9.67 7.83 9.07
C TYR A 52 10.71 8.42 10.00
N SER A 53 10.78 9.75 10.05
CA SER A 53 11.46 10.47 11.11
C SER A 53 10.44 11.36 11.79
N LEU A 54 10.18 11.07 13.06
CA LEU A 54 9.11 11.70 13.84
C LEU A 54 9.71 12.43 15.02
N THR A 55 9.29 13.69 15.21
CA THR A 55 9.58 14.43 16.44
C THR A 55 8.79 13.85 17.63
N PRO A 56 9.22 14.08 18.88
CA PRO A 56 8.52 13.55 20.05
C PRO A 56 7.02 13.91 20.05
N GLY A 57 6.17 12.94 20.34
CA GLY A 57 4.71 13.08 20.33
C GLY A 57 4.05 13.18 18.95
N GLN A 58 4.83 13.17 17.86
CA GLN A 58 4.29 13.26 16.50
C GLN A 58 3.70 11.93 16.02
N LEU A 59 2.62 12.04 15.24
CA LEU A 59 2.07 10.94 14.44
C LEU A 59 2.60 10.98 13.01
N SER A 60 2.88 9.82 12.42
CA SER A 60 3.10 9.73 10.98
C SER A 60 1.81 10.03 10.20
N PRO A 61 1.92 10.34 8.89
CA PRO A 61 0.79 10.16 7.99
C PRO A 61 0.28 8.71 8.04
N LYS A 62 -1.00 8.52 7.73
CA LYS A 62 -1.56 7.18 7.56
C LYS A 62 -1.09 6.59 6.23
N GLU A 63 -0.35 5.50 6.28
CA GLU A 63 -0.01 4.71 5.10
C GLU A 63 -1.23 3.88 4.69
N ALA A 64 -1.75 4.11 3.48
CA ALA A 64 -2.92 3.42 2.95
C ALA A 64 -2.50 2.19 2.15
N ILE A 65 -2.99 1.02 2.55
CA ILE A 65 -2.63 -0.26 1.95
C ILE A 65 -3.91 -0.96 1.53
N TYR A 66 -4.12 -1.13 0.23
CA TYR A 66 -5.28 -1.85 -0.27
C TYR A 66 -5.05 -3.36 -0.17
N LEU A 67 -6.00 -4.07 0.41
CA LEU A 67 -5.98 -5.54 0.49
C LEU A 67 -7.24 -6.08 -0.18
N LYS A 68 -7.09 -7.14 -0.97
CA LYS A 68 -8.20 -7.98 -1.40
C LYS A 68 -8.59 -8.94 -0.28
N LYS A 69 -9.84 -9.40 -0.27
CA LYS A 69 -10.33 -10.44 0.63
C LYS A 69 -9.40 -11.65 0.59
N GLY A 70 -9.01 -12.14 1.77
CA GLY A 70 -8.11 -13.28 1.95
C GLY A 70 -6.62 -12.94 1.92
N GLN A 71 -6.23 -11.72 1.48
CA GLN A 71 -4.85 -11.27 1.60
C GLN A 71 -4.51 -10.93 3.05
N GLU A 72 -3.23 -11.10 3.38
CA GLU A 72 -2.65 -10.77 4.66
C GLU A 72 -1.66 -9.63 4.51
N LEU A 73 -1.74 -8.68 5.42
CA LEU A 73 -0.73 -7.65 5.60
C LEU A 73 0.16 -8.03 6.79
N ARG A 74 1.44 -8.20 6.52
CA ARG A 74 2.48 -8.33 7.54
C ARG A 74 3.24 -7.02 7.67
N ILE A 75 3.47 -6.59 8.90
CA ILE A 75 4.17 -5.34 9.20
C ILE A 75 5.38 -5.67 10.06
N SER A 76 6.57 -5.33 9.57
CA SER A 76 7.82 -5.43 10.31
C SER A 76 8.38 -4.03 10.48
N ALA A 77 8.35 -3.52 11.71
CA ALA A 77 8.83 -2.19 12.03
C ALA A 77 10.08 -2.25 12.91
N LYS A 78 11.09 -1.48 12.57
CA LYS A 78 12.35 -1.34 13.30
C LYS A 78 12.57 0.11 13.69
N GLY A 79 13.12 0.33 14.88
CA GLY A 79 13.40 1.64 15.47
C GLY A 79 13.35 1.55 16.99
N SER A 80 13.88 2.55 17.69
CA SER A 80 13.87 2.58 19.17
C SER A 80 12.45 2.51 19.72
N PHE A 81 11.50 3.19 19.06
CA PHE A 81 10.08 3.15 19.42
C PHE A 81 9.20 3.03 18.18
N ALA A 82 9.00 1.81 17.72
CA ALA A 82 8.15 1.50 16.57
C ALA A 82 6.70 1.15 16.97
N ASN A 83 6.06 1.99 17.79
CA ASN A 83 4.64 1.84 18.10
C ASN A 83 3.79 2.23 16.89
N TYR A 84 2.83 1.39 16.52
CA TYR A 84 1.88 1.70 15.46
C TYR A 84 0.47 1.21 15.75
N THR A 85 -0.47 1.85 15.08
CA THR A 85 -1.88 1.51 15.08
C THR A 85 -2.31 1.17 13.66
N VAL A 86 -3.10 0.09 13.54
CA VAL A 86 -3.74 -0.29 12.27
C VAL A 86 -5.23 0.01 12.37
N TYR A 87 -5.75 0.69 11.35
CA TYR A 87 -7.16 1.01 11.20
C TYR A 87 -7.77 0.28 9.99
N ASN A 88 -9.05 -0.03 10.08
CA ASN A 88 -9.82 -0.51 8.93
C ASN A 88 -10.25 0.64 7.99
N ALA A 89 -10.97 0.32 6.91
CA ALA A 89 -11.45 1.29 5.94
C ALA A 89 -12.36 2.39 6.53
N GLN A 90 -13.04 2.11 7.65
CA GLN A 90 -13.88 3.06 8.36
C GLN A 90 -13.09 3.88 9.41
N ASN A 91 -11.75 3.85 9.37
CA ASN A 91 -10.87 4.47 10.35
C ASN A 91 -11.06 3.97 11.80
N LYS A 92 -11.68 2.80 12.00
CA LYS A 92 -11.75 2.16 13.32
C LYS A 92 -10.44 1.43 13.58
N GLN A 93 -9.85 1.66 14.76
CA GLN A 93 -8.69 0.91 15.21
C GLN A 93 -9.03 -0.58 15.31
N ILE A 94 -8.19 -1.42 14.71
CA ILE A 94 -8.30 -2.88 14.76
C ILE A 94 -7.11 -3.52 15.46
N TRP A 95 -5.99 -2.80 15.57
CA TRP A 95 -4.80 -3.26 16.30
C TRP A 95 -3.93 -2.07 16.73
N SER A 96 -3.20 -2.21 17.83
CA SER A 96 -2.15 -1.28 18.24
C SER A 96 -1.09 -2.00 19.07
N GLY A 97 0.18 -1.66 18.85
CA GLY A 97 1.30 -2.26 19.59
C GLY A 97 2.66 -2.03 18.92
N THR A 98 3.66 -2.77 19.39
CA THR A 98 5.06 -2.73 18.88
C THR A 98 5.47 -3.99 18.15
N THR A 99 4.73 -5.08 18.28
CA THR A 99 5.11 -6.38 17.74
C THR A 99 4.71 -6.51 16.27
N GLY A 100 5.41 -7.38 15.54
CA GLY A 100 4.97 -7.77 14.21
C GLY A 100 3.61 -8.46 14.28
N ILE A 101 2.67 -8.04 13.43
CA ILE A 101 1.32 -8.59 13.36
C ILE A 101 1.01 -9.03 11.93
N ILE A 102 0.08 -9.98 11.80
CA ILE A 102 -0.53 -10.39 10.53
C ILE A 102 -1.99 -9.95 10.55
N ILE A 103 -2.38 -9.08 9.61
CA ILE A 103 -3.75 -8.60 9.46
C ILE A 103 -4.35 -9.25 8.21
N LYS A 104 -5.26 -10.21 8.40
CA LYS A 104 -6.02 -10.82 7.30
C LYS A 104 -7.21 -9.93 6.92
N ALA A 105 -7.46 -9.80 5.62
CA ALA A 105 -8.58 -9.04 5.11
C ALA A 105 -9.84 -9.93 4.92
N ASP A 106 -10.90 -9.64 5.68
CA ASP A 106 -12.19 -10.35 5.53
C ASP A 106 -13.03 -9.84 4.34
N SER A 107 -12.69 -8.64 3.86
CA SER A 107 -13.26 -7.99 2.68
C SER A 107 -12.18 -7.19 1.97
N ASP A 108 -12.43 -6.91 0.70
CA ASP A 108 -11.69 -5.90 -0.06
C ASP A 108 -11.73 -4.54 0.64
N GLY A 109 -10.61 -3.83 0.64
CA GLY A 109 -10.54 -2.45 1.11
C GLY A 109 -9.21 -2.07 1.75
N TYR A 110 -9.11 -0.80 2.13
CA TYR A 110 -7.89 -0.26 2.72
C TYR A 110 -7.69 -0.70 4.17
N ARG A 111 -6.41 -0.83 4.54
CA ARG A 111 -5.90 -0.72 5.89
C ARG A 111 -5.05 0.54 5.98
N TYR A 112 -5.12 1.22 7.11
CA TYR A 112 -4.30 2.39 7.36
C TYR A 112 -3.35 2.10 8.50
N VAL A 113 -2.07 2.32 8.29
CA VAL A 113 -1.05 2.15 9.32
C VAL A 113 -0.51 3.51 9.73
N GLN A 114 -0.44 3.78 11.03
CA GLN A 114 0.08 5.04 11.56
C GLN A 114 1.04 4.77 12.70
N PHE A 115 2.22 5.36 12.63
CA PHE A 115 3.23 5.30 13.69
C PHE A 115 3.09 6.49 14.63
N GLN A 116 3.44 6.27 15.90
CA GLN A 116 3.47 7.30 16.93
C GLN A 116 4.84 7.34 17.59
N ALA A 117 5.45 8.52 17.60
CA ALA A 117 6.63 8.77 18.43
C ALA A 117 6.24 8.92 19.90
N PRO A 118 7.05 8.40 20.84
CA PRO A 118 6.86 8.64 22.26
C PRO A 118 6.98 10.15 22.58
N TYR A 119 6.30 10.60 23.65
CA TYR A 119 6.35 12.00 24.08
C TYR A 119 7.65 12.37 24.82
N SER A 120 8.25 11.42 25.53
CA SER A 120 9.42 11.64 26.39
C SER A 120 10.69 11.05 25.77
N TYR A 121 11.11 11.61 24.63
CA TYR A 121 12.33 11.17 23.94
C TYR A 121 13.08 12.41 23.45
N GLU A 122 14.42 12.41 23.59
CA GLU A 122 15.23 13.58 23.31
C GLU A 122 15.55 13.74 21.81
N ASP A 123 15.64 12.61 21.10
CA ASP A 123 16.01 12.58 19.67
C ASP A 123 14.80 12.40 18.74
N GLN A 124 15.03 12.59 17.43
CA GLN A 124 14.06 12.13 16.43
C GLN A 124 13.90 10.61 16.52
N ASN A 125 12.65 10.15 16.54
CA ASN A 125 12.33 8.73 16.47
C ASN A 125 12.32 8.29 15.01
N VAL A 126 13.36 7.58 14.60
CA VAL A 126 13.49 7.03 13.24
C VAL A 126 12.91 5.62 13.20
N ILE A 127 11.99 5.39 12.27
CA ILE A 127 11.29 4.12 12.08
C ILE A 127 11.46 3.67 10.63
N VAL A 128 11.83 2.41 10.46
CA VAL A 128 11.83 1.72 9.16
C VAL A 128 10.76 0.64 9.20
N ALA A 129 9.75 0.77 8.34
CA ALA A 129 8.62 -0.16 8.27
C ALA A 129 8.60 -0.88 6.93
N THR A 130 8.67 -2.20 6.95
CA THR A 130 8.48 -3.07 5.79
C THR A 130 7.09 -3.68 5.86
N PHE A 131 6.36 -3.55 4.75
CA PHE A 131 5.02 -4.08 4.55
C PHE A 131 5.08 -5.19 3.52
N THR A 132 4.53 -6.34 3.86
CA THR A 132 4.42 -7.50 2.95
C THR A 132 2.96 -7.86 2.81
N ILE A 133 2.47 -7.95 1.58
CA ILE A 133 1.11 -8.32 1.22
C ILE A 133 1.18 -9.70 0.55
N GLN A 134 0.44 -10.65 1.09
CA GLN A 134 0.34 -12.02 0.56
C GLN A 134 -1.11 -12.45 0.48
#